data_AF-A0A7V9NHV9-F1
#
_entry.id   AF-A0A7V9NHV9-F1
#
_cell.length_a   1.000
_cell.length_b   1.000
_cell.length_c   1.000
_cell.angle_alpha   90.00
_cell.angle_beta   90.00
_cell.angle_gamma   90.00
#
_symmetry.space_group_name_H-M   'P 1'
#
loop_
_entity.id
_entity.type
_entity.pdbx_description
1 polymer ?
#
loop_
_entity_poly.entity_id
_entity_poly.type
_entity_poly.pdbx_seq_one_letter_code
_entity_poly.pdbx_strand_id
1 'polypeptide(L)'
;MPPERSGSARPADTPGAAPAPLLDVVLLFLRLGTTAFGGPAAHIAMMEDEVVRRRGWMSRERFLDYLGATNLIPGPNSTELAIHIGHARAGWPGLLLAGAAFILPATLIVLAAAYAYVEYGTLPQVRGLLYGVQPV
;
A
#
# COMPACT_ATOMS: atom_id res chain seq x y z
N MET A 1 -15.79 47.80 23.04
CA MET A 1 -15.00 46.59 23.39
C MET A 1 -15.79 45.38 22.88
N PRO A 2 -15.43 44.80 21.73
CA PRO A 2 -16.08 43.58 21.23
C PRO A 2 -15.57 42.33 21.98
N PRO A 3 -16.43 41.33 22.29
CA PRO A 3 -16.04 40.12 22.99
C PRO A 3 -15.25 39.15 22.09
N GLU A 4 -14.25 38.52 22.69
CA GLU A 4 -13.30 37.59 22.10
C GLU A 4 -14.01 36.36 21.49
N ARG A 5 -13.74 36.09 20.22
CA ARG A 5 -14.23 34.89 19.54
C ARG A 5 -13.41 33.69 19.98
N SER A 6 -14.04 32.91 20.87
CA SER A 6 -14.02 31.45 20.97
C SER A 6 -13.01 30.75 20.06
N GLY A 7 -11.91 30.27 20.65
CA GLY A 7 -11.02 29.32 20.01
C GLY A 7 -11.76 28.02 19.73
N SER A 8 -11.95 27.70 18.45
CA SER A 8 -12.38 26.38 18.01
C SER A 8 -11.24 25.39 18.26
N ALA A 9 -11.26 24.78 19.45
CA ALA A 9 -10.47 23.58 19.69
C ALA A 9 -10.88 22.53 18.64
N ARG A 10 -9.94 22.18 17.76
CA ARG A 10 -10.04 21.01 16.89
C ARG A 10 -10.43 19.82 17.78
N PRO A 11 -11.47 19.04 17.47
CA PRO A 11 -11.73 17.82 18.23
C PRO A 11 -10.47 16.96 18.16
N ALA A 12 -9.84 16.75 19.32
CA ALA A 12 -8.74 15.82 19.46
C ALA A 12 -9.32 14.43 19.20
N ASP A 13 -9.04 13.92 18.01
CA ASP A 13 -9.41 12.58 17.58
C ASP A 13 -8.84 11.60 18.59
N THR A 14 -9.73 11.01 19.41
CA THR A 14 -9.34 10.17 20.53
C THR A 14 -8.82 8.85 19.95
N PRO A 15 -7.59 8.40 20.24
CA PRO A 15 -7.12 7.10 19.79
C PRO A 15 -7.84 6.02 20.60
N GLY A 16 -9.00 5.61 20.08
CA GLY A 16 -9.90 4.62 20.68
C GLY A 16 -10.22 3.49 19.71
N ALA A 17 -9.21 2.86 19.12
CA ALA A 17 -9.36 1.58 18.46
C ALA A 17 -8.47 0.57 19.19
N ALA A 18 -9.07 -0.45 19.81
CA ALA A 18 -8.32 -1.58 20.36
C ALA A 18 -7.27 -2.06 19.33
N PRO A 19 -6.06 -2.45 19.77
CA PRO A 19 -5.04 -2.96 18.85
C PRO A 19 -5.67 -4.05 17.98
N ALA A 20 -5.72 -3.82 16.67
CA ALA A 20 -6.16 -4.88 15.75
C ALA A 20 -5.18 -6.04 15.91
N PRO A 21 -5.65 -7.27 15.69
CA PRO A 21 -4.71 -8.35 15.46
C PRO A 21 -3.85 -7.93 14.26
N LEU A 22 -2.52 -7.93 14.46
CA LEU A 22 -1.52 -7.70 13.42
C LEU A 22 -1.82 -8.48 12.12
N LEU A 23 -2.45 -9.64 12.29
CA LEU A 23 -2.98 -10.49 11.23
C LEU A 23 -3.92 -9.76 10.26
N ASP A 24 -4.78 -8.87 10.72
CA ASP A 24 -5.70 -8.12 9.85
C ASP A 24 -4.96 -7.21 8.88
N VAL A 25 -3.90 -6.56 9.38
CA VAL A 25 -3.03 -5.70 8.58
C VAL A 25 -2.29 -6.54 7.54
N VAL A 26 -1.71 -7.66 7.95
CA VAL A 26 -0.99 -8.57 7.03
C VAL A 26 -1.92 -9.12 5.96
N LEU A 27 -3.08 -9.66 6.34
CA LEU A 27 -4.04 -10.24 5.39
C LEU A 27 -4.56 -9.20 4.40
N LEU A 28 -4.83 -7.98 4.87
CA LEU A 28 -5.22 -6.88 4.02
C LEU A 28 -4.14 -6.56 2.98
N PHE A 29 -2.93 -6.26 3.43
CA PHE A 29 -1.87 -5.81 2.53
C PHE A 29 -1.33 -6.93 1.65
N LEU A 30 -1.39 -8.18 2.09
CA LEU A 30 -1.09 -9.33 1.25
C LEU A 30 -2.11 -9.46 0.12
N ARG A 31 -3.41 -9.35 0.45
CA ARG A 31 -4.46 -9.35 -0.57
C ARG A 31 -4.28 -8.19 -1.54
N LEU A 32 -4.11 -6.97 -1.03
CA LEU A 32 -3.87 -5.80 -1.89
C LEU A 32 -2.61 -5.99 -2.74
N GLY A 33 -1.50 -6.47 -2.20
CA GLY A 33 -0.28 -6.76 -2.96
C GLY A 33 -0.49 -7.80 -4.08
N THR A 34 -1.41 -8.76 -3.89
CA THR A 34 -1.76 -9.75 -4.93
C THR A 34 -2.77 -9.25 -5.96
N THR A 35 -3.69 -8.34 -5.59
CA THR A 35 -4.81 -7.93 -6.46
C THR A 35 -4.65 -6.52 -7.04
N ALA A 36 -3.71 -5.73 -6.53
CA ALA A 36 -3.56 -4.33 -6.92
C ALA A 36 -2.80 -4.24 -8.26
N PHE A 37 -3.57 -4.16 -9.33
CA PHE A 37 -3.11 -3.90 -10.70
C PHE A 37 -3.65 -2.54 -11.18
N GLY A 38 -2.95 -1.89 -12.11
CA GLY A 38 -3.37 -0.59 -12.65
C GLY A 38 -2.55 0.62 -12.17
N GLY A 39 -1.41 0.39 -11.53
CA GLY A 39 -0.46 1.43 -11.13
C GLY A 39 -0.82 2.15 -9.81
N PRO A 40 -0.05 3.18 -9.43
CA PRO A 40 -0.15 3.81 -8.11
C PRO A 40 -1.52 4.39 -7.79
N ALA A 41 -2.20 5.02 -8.75
CA ALA A 41 -3.53 5.59 -8.55
C ALA A 41 -4.58 4.52 -8.21
N ALA A 42 -4.52 3.35 -8.88
CA ALA A 42 -5.41 2.23 -8.57
C ALA A 42 -5.13 1.67 -7.18
N HIS A 43 -3.84 1.54 -6.81
CA HIS A 43 -3.43 1.09 -5.47
C HIS A 43 -3.97 2.00 -4.37
N ILE A 44 -3.82 3.31 -4.53
CA ILE A 44 -4.29 4.31 -3.56
C ILE A 44 -5.82 4.25 -3.42
N ALA A 45 -6.56 4.16 -4.54
CA ALA A 45 -8.01 4.05 -4.52
C ALA A 45 -8.50 2.77 -3.82
N MET A 46 -7.82 1.64 -4.04
CA MET A 46 -8.11 0.38 -3.35
C MET A 46 -7.84 0.47 -1.84
N MET A 47 -6.75 1.14 -1.44
CA MET A 47 -6.44 1.38 -0.03
C MET A 47 -7.48 2.29 0.62
N GLU A 48 -7.91 3.37 -0.05
CA GLU A 48 -8.97 4.26 0.47
C GLU A 48 -10.28 3.51 0.68
N ASP A 49 -10.73 2.73 -0.31
CA ASP A 49 -11.98 1.95 -0.22
C ASP A 49 -11.95 0.96 0.95
N GLU A 50 -10.84 0.25 1.12
CA GLU A 50 -10.75 -0.82 2.11
C GLU A 50 -10.51 -0.28 3.52
N VAL A 51 -9.63 0.71 3.68
CA VAL A 51 -9.20 1.25 4.98
C VAL A 51 -10.19 2.30 5.50
N VAL A 52 -10.76 3.13 4.64
CA VAL A 52 -11.71 4.18 5.03
C VAL A 52 -13.14 3.67 4.95
N ARG A 53 -13.58 3.16 3.80
CA ARG A 53 -15.02 2.88 3.56
C ARG A 53 -15.48 1.54 4.13
N ARG A 54 -14.71 0.47 3.94
CA ARG A 54 -15.12 -0.89 4.35
C ARG A 54 -14.78 -1.18 5.81
N ARG A 55 -13.55 -0.88 6.24
CA ARG A 55 -13.07 -1.22 7.59
C ARG A 55 -13.16 -0.08 8.59
N GLY A 56 -13.27 1.16 8.14
CA GLY A 56 -13.34 2.34 9.03
C GLY A 56 -12.13 2.49 9.95
N TRP A 57 -10.94 2.10 9.50
CA TRP A 57 -9.71 2.18 10.31
C TRP A 57 -9.21 3.60 10.52
N MET A 58 -9.54 4.51 9.60
CA MET A 58 -9.24 5.92 9.71
C MET A 58 -10.26 6.74 8.92
N SER A 59 -10.35 8.03 9.26
CA SER A 59 -11.14 8.98 8.49
C SER A 59 -10.51 9.26 7.12
N ARG A 60 -11.32 9.79 6.21
CA ARG A 60 -10.86 10.18 4.88
C ARG A 60 -9.81 11.30 4.96
N GLU A 61 -10.00 12.23 5.87
CA GLU A 61 -9.08 13.35 6.09
C GLU A 61 -7.70 12.83 6.51
N ARG A 62 -7.66 11.89 7.46
CA ARG A 62 -6.40 11.29 7.93
C ARG A 62 -5.71 10.45 6.84
N PHE A 63 -6.48 9.77 6.00
CA PHE A 63 -5.94 9.08 4.84
C PHE A 63 -5.31 10.06 3.85
N LEU A 64 -5.96 11.18 3.57
CA LEU A 64 -5.43 12.23 2.69
C LEU A 64 -4.19 12.91 3.27
N ASP A 65 -4.10 13.07 4.59
CA ASP A 65 -2.88 13.57 5.25
C ASP A 65 -1.69 12.63 5.02
N TYR A 66 -1.89 11.31 5.15
CA TYR A 66 -0.85 10.33 4.83
C TYR A 66 -0.49 10.33 3.35
N LEU A 67 -1.48 10.37 2.46
CA LEU A 67 -1.23 10.46 1.03
C LEU A 67 -0.43 11.73 0.69
N GLY A 68 -0.78 12.88 1.27
CA GLY A 68 -0.05 14.13 1.13
C GLY A 68 1.39 14.02 1.62
N ALA A 69 1.62 13.38 2.77
CA ALA A 69 2.95 13.14 3.31
C ALA A 69 3.81 12.26 2.37
N THR A 70 3.24 11.17 1.83
CA THR A 70 3.95 10.29 0.88
C THR A 70 4.25 10.96 -0.45
N ASN A 71 3.41 11.91 -0.90
CA ASN A 71 3.69 12.67 -2.13
C ASN A 71 4.81 13.72 -1.95
N LEU A 72 5.20 14.03 -0.71
CA LEU A 72 6.24 15.01 -0.42
C LEU A 72 7.65 14.40 -0.51
N ILE A 73 7.77 13.09 -0.32
CA ILE A 73 9.04 12.36 -0.34
C ILE A 73 9.14 11.62 -1.68
N PRO A 74 10.28 11.69 -2.39
CA PRO A 74 10.45 10.91 -3.60
C PRO A 74 10.51 9.42 -3.26
N GLY A 75 9.47 8.67 -3.64
CA GLY A 75 9.37 7.24 -3.35
C GLY A 75 8.19 6.56 -4.04
N PRO A 76 8.01 5.24 -3.83
CA PRO A 76 6.82 4.53 -4.29
C PRO A 76 5.62 4.85 -3.37
N ASN A 77 4.84 5.86 -3.74
CA ASN A 77 3.76 6.41 -2.91
C ASN A 77 2.77 5.34 -2.39
N SER A 78 2.44 4.32 -3.19
CA SER A 78 1.52 3.25 -2.76
C SER A 78 2.10 2.41 -1.62
N THR A 79 3.39 2.07 -1.69
CA THR A 79 4.07 1.29 -0.64
C THR A 79 4.24 2.12 0.63
N GLU A 80 4.65 3.38 0.52
CA GLU A 80 4.78 4.26 1.68
C GLU A 80 3.44 4.47 2.39
N LEU A 81 2.36 4.62 1.62
CA LEU A 81 1.02 4.75 2.18
C LEU A 81 0.59 3.47 2.92
N ALA A 82 0.88 2.30 2.36
CA ALA A 82 0.64 1.01 3.02
C ALA A 82 1.40 0.91 4.37
N ILE A 83 2.67 1.32 4.39
CA ILE A 83 3.54 1.35 5.58
C ILE A 83 2.96 2.28 6.65
N HIS A 84 2.54 3.49 6.28
CA HIS A 84 1.92 4.45 7.21
C HIS A 84 0.58 3.96 7.77
N ILE A 85 -0.26 3.34 6.94
CA ILE A 85 -1.53 2.75 7.37
C ILE A 85 -1.27 1.58 8.32
N GLY A 86 -0.32 0.70 8.01
CA GLY A 86 0.10 -0.41 8.87
C GLY A 86 0.59 0.08 10.24
N HIS A 87 1.42 1.13 10.24
CA HIS A 87 1.89 1.78 11.46
C HIS A 87 0.75 2.37 12.28
N ALA A 88 -0.17 3.10 11.63
CA ALA A 88 -1.32 3.72 12.30
C ALA A 88 -2.25 2.68 12.96
N ARG A 89 -2.33 1.46 12.40
CA ARG A 89 -3.24 0.42 12.90
C ARG A 89 -2.62 -0.52 13.94
N ALA A 90 -1.35 -0.90 13.78
CA ALA A 90 -0.69 -1.94 14.59
C ALA A 90 0.75 -1.58 15.03
N GLY A 91 1.14 -0.30 14.96
CA GLY A 91 2.44 0.19 15.41
C GLY A 91 3.62 -0.30 14.55
N TRP A 92 4.81 -0.34 15.14
CA TRP A 92 6.04 -0.76 14.46
C TRP A 92 5.98 -2.13 13.76
N PRO A 93 5.40 -3.19 14.36
CA PRO A 93 5.24 -4.47 13.66
C PRO A 93 4.30 -4.34 12.45
N GLY A 94 3.22 -3.56 12.59
CA GLY A 94 2.28 -3.26 11.51
C GLY A 94 2.94 -2.55 10.34
N LEU A 95 3.84 -1.61 10.62
CA LEU A 95 4.64 -0.89 9.62
C LEU A 95 5.43 -1.86 8.74
N LEU A 96 6.25 -2.71 9.37
CA LEU A 96 7.13 -3.63 8.67
C LEU A 96 6.36 -4.70 7.89
N LEU A 97 5.34 -5.29 8.52
CA LEU A 97 4.58 -6.37 7.91
C LEU A 97 3.61 -5.87 6.83
N ALA A 98 3.06 -4.66 6.95
CA ALA A 98 2.25 -4.07 5.88
C ALA A 98 3.07 -3.88 4.61
N GLY A 99 4.26 -3.26 4.73
CA GLY A 99 5.16 -3.06 3.59
C GLY A 99 5.63 -4.39 2.98
N ALA A 100 6.06 -5.33 3.82
CA ALA A 100 6.49 -6.65 3.35
C ALA A 100 5.35 -7.40 2.65
N ALA A 101 4.16 -7.46 3.26
CA ALA A 101 3.00 -8.16 2.68
C ALA A 101 2.53 -7.52 1.37
N PHE A 102 2.67 -6.21 1.21
CA PHE A 102 2.33 -5.50 -0.02
C PHE A 102 3.31 -5.80 -1.17
N ILE A 103 4.61 -5.87 -0.88
CA ILE A 103 5.68 -6.03 -1.89
C ILE A 103 5.92 -7.51 -2.25
N LEU A 104 5.85 -8.40 -1.26
CA LEU A 104 6.23 -9.81 -1.40
C LEU A 104 5.54 -10.54 -2.57
N PRO A 105 4.23 -10.37 -2.84
CA PRO A 105 3.57 -11.05 -3.96
C PRO A 105 4.20 -10.69 -5.31
N ALA A 106 4.44 -9.39 -5.54
CA ALA A 106 5.06 -8.91 -6.76
C ALA A 106 6.49 -9.43 -6.90
N THR A 107 7.28 -9.41 -5.81
CA THR A 107 8.64 -9.95 -5.80
C THR A 107 8.66 -11.44 -6.14
N LEU A 108 7.74 -12.23 -5.58
CA LEU A 108 7.66 -13.67 -5.86
C LEU A 108 7.28 -13.96 -7.31
N ILE A 109 6.32 -13.21 -7.87
CA ILE A 109 5.93 -13.35 -9.28
C ILE A 109 7.11 -13.03 -10.21
N VAL A 110 7.81 -11.92 -9.95
CA VAL A 110 8.98 -11.53 -10.76
C VAL A 110 10.11 -12.56 -10.63
N LEU A 111 10.37 -13.05 -9.41
CA LEU A 111 11.40 -14.07 -9.19
C LEU A 111 11.06 -15.39 -9.89
N ALA A 112 9.80 -15.82 -9.83
CA ALA A 112 9.34 -17.01 -10.54
C ALA A 112 9.46 -16.86 -12.06
N ALA A 113 9.12 -15.70 -12.60
CA ALA A 113 9.29 -15.39 -14.02
C ALA A 113 10.78 -15.36 -14.42
N ALA A 114 11.65 -14.75 -13.60
CA ALA A 114 13.09 -14.72 -13.82
C ALA A 114 13.70 -16.11 -13.78
N TYR A 115 13.31 -16.95 -12.81
CA TYR A 115 13.74 -18.34 -12.73
C TYR A 115 13.30 -19.14 -13.97
N ALA A 116 12.03 -19.01 -14.38
CA ALA A 116 11.53 -19.65 -15.59
C ALA A 116 12.26 -19.17 -16.85
N TYR A 117 12.62 -17.89 -16.92
CA TYR A 117 13.39 -17.35 -18.03
C TYR A 117 14.81 -17.95 -18.10
N VAL A 118 15.50 -18.10 -16.96
CA VAL A 118 16.84 -18.70 -16.92
C VAL A 118 16.81 -20.17 -17.31
N GLU A 119 15.82 -20.93 -16.81
CA GLU A 119 15.71 -22.37 -17.05
C GLU A 119 15.20 -22.70 -18.47
N TYR A 120 14.23 -21.94 -18.96
CA TYR A 120 13.49 -22.25 -20.20
C TYR A 120 13.71 -21.26 -21.35
N GLY A 121 14.44 -20.17 -21.14
CA GLY A 121 14.64 -19.09 -22.13
C GLY A 121 15.42 -19.52 -23.37
N THR A 122 16.12 -20.65 -23.34
CA THR A 122 16.87 -21.20 -24.49
C THR A 122 16.04 -22.14 -25.37
N LEU A 123 14.80 -22.49 -24.98
CA LEU A 123 13.92 -23.32 -25.79
C LEU A 123 13.53 -22.60 -27.10
N PRO A 124 13.61 -23.27 -28.27
CA PRO A 124 13.30 -22.66 -29.57
C PRO A 124 11.91 -21.99 -29.63
N GLN A 125 10.93 -22.54 -28.90
CA GLN A 125 9.56 -22.05 -28.82
C GLN A 125 9.43 -20.74 -28.01
N VAL A 126 10.28 -20.52 -27.01
CA VAL A 126 10.30 -19.31 -26.17
C VAL A 126 11.06 -18.18 -26.87
N ARG A 127 12.09 -18.52 -27.65
CA ARG A 127 12.85 -17.58 -28.49
C ARG A 127 11.96 -16.83 -29.48
N GLY A 128 11.01 -17.51 -30.11
CA GLY A 128 10.06 -16.89 -31.05
C GLY A 128 9.11 -15.87 -30.39
N LEU A 129 8.69 -16.12 -29.14
CA LEU A 129 7.85 -15.21 -28.36
C LEU A 129 8.65 -13.97 -27.87
N LEU A 130 9.92 -14.18 -27.48
CA LEU A 130 10.81 -13.11 -27.01
C LEU A 130 11.43 -12.26 -28.13
N TYR A 131 11.47 -12.77 -29.37
CA TYR A 131 12.00 -12.03 -30.53
C TYR A 131 11.23 -10.73 -30.81
N GLY A 132 9.94 -10.65 -30.45
CA GLY A 132 9.14 -9.42 -30.58
C GLY A 132 9.36 -8.38 -29.47
N VAL A 133 10.08 -8.73 -28.39
CA VAL A 133 10.41 -7.85 -27.26
C VAL A 133 11.86 -7.33 -27.37
N GLN A 134 12.66 -7.87 -28.29
CA GLN A 134 14.00 -7.34 -28.55
C GLN A 134 13.87 -5.93 -29.16
N PRO A 135 14.50 -4.91 -28.56
CA PRO A 135 14.55 -3.60 -29.18
C PRO A 135 15.37 -3.70 -30.47
N VAL A 136 14.84 -3.11 -31.55
CA VAL A 136 15.54 -2.89 -32.82
C VAL A 136 16.66 -1.87 -32.67
#